data_AF-A0A8B8YBY4-F1
#
_entry.id   AF-A0A8B8YBY4-F1
#
_cell.length_a   1.000
_cell.length_b   1.000
_cell.length_c   1.000
_cell.angle_alpha   90.00
_cell.angle_beta   90.00
_cell.angle_gamma   90.00
#
_symmetry.space_group_name_H-M   'P 1'
#
loop_
_entity.id
_entity.type
_entity.pdbx_description
1 polymer ?
#
loop_
_entity_poly.entity_id
_entity_poly.type
_entity_poly.pdbx_seq_one_letter_code
_entity_poly.pdbx_strand_id
1 'polypeptide(L)'
;MDPDSNQPLNSLDVTPLRKARTSLETFRKVGIPIIAALLSLLTITAVAVLIKVVLDNYFLCGQPLHFIQRGQVCDGQQDCASGEDEQHCVKKFPDGPPVTVRLSRDRSTLQVLDLATKNWASACFDNFTEALAKTACGQMGYDSKPTFRAVEIGPAQDLDVVKITENMQELQVQNSNGPCLSGSLVSLQCIACGESLKVPRVVGGEMASVDSWPWQVSIQYDKRHICGGSVLDPHWILTAAHCFRKRLDVSNWKVMAGSDKMGNFPSLPVAKIFITEPNITSPKEQDIALVKLQLPLTFSGTVRPICLPFSDEELAPATPLWVSGWGFTEQNGAAPALASHRVTAVDL
;
A
#
# COMPACT_ATOMS: atom_id res chain seq x y z
N MET A 1 -0.02 67.87 104.14
CA MET A 1 0.72 66.70 104.68
C MET A 1 0.54 65.57 103.69
N ASP A 2 1.43 65.59 102.68
CA ASP A 2 2.15 64.50 101.99
C ASP A 2 1.83 63.01 102.27
N PRO A 3 2.32 62.06 101.44
CA PRO A 3 2.63 62.11 99.98
C PRO A 3 2.39 60.76 99.23
N ASP A 4 2.69 60.79 97.92
CA ASP A 4 3.25 59.73 97.05
C ASP A 4 2.55 58.39 96.81
N SER A 5 2.35 58.08 95.51
CA SER A 5 3.08 56.99 94.83
C SER A 5 2.76 56.89 93.32
N ASN A 6 3.75 57.28 92.51
CA ASN A 6 4.30 56.65 91.28
C ASN A 6 3.41 56.19 90.07
N GLN A 7 3.73 56.80 88.92
CA GLN A 7 3.49 56.45 87.49
C GLN A 7 4.15 55.10 87.05
N PRO A 8 3.92 54.51 85.83
CA PRO A 8 4.02 55.17 84.51
C PRO A 8 3.14 54.66 83.32
N LEU A 9 3.30 55.39 82.19
CA LEU A 9 2.93 55.21 80.77
C LEU A 9 2.69 53.77 80.22
N ASN A 10 1.67 53.60 79.37
CA ASN A 10 1.85 53.44 77.90
C ASN A 10 0.54 53.24 77.12
N SER A 11 0.37 54.05 76.07
CA SER A 11 -0.56 53.84 74.96
C SER A 11 -0.04 52.77 74.01
N LEU A 12 -0.89 51.87 73.53
CA LEU A 12 -0.68 51.15 72.27
C LEU A 12 -2.03 50.71 71.71
N ASP A 13 -2.33 51.28 70.55
CA ASP A 13 -3.42 50.99 69.63
C ASP A 13 -3.35 49.53 69.17
N VAL A 14 -4.45 48.79 69.27
CA VAL A 14 -4.57 47.43 68.71
C VAL A 14 -5.66 47.43 67.66
N THR A 15 -5.24 47.71 66.43
CA THR A 15 -5.98 47.39 65.21
C THR A 15 -6.37 45.90 65.15
N PRO A 16 -7.56 45.54 64.66
CA PRO A 16 -8.00 44.15 64.60
C PRO A 16 -7.28 43.41 63.47
N LEU A 17 -6.56 42.33 63.82
CA LEU A 17 -6.04 41.35 62.86
C LEU A 17 -7.21 40.67 62.13
N ARG A 18 -7.48 41.13 60.91
CA ARG A 18 -8.40 40.50 59.94
C ARG A 18 -7.84 39.11 59.59
N LYS A 19 -8.38 38.08 60.23
CA LYS A 19 -7.93 36.67 60.14
C LYS A 19 -8.16 36.10 58.73
N ALA A 20 -7.11 35.48 58.18
CA ALA A 20 -6.95 34.87 56.86
C ALA A 20 -7.88 33.66 56.56
N ARG A 21 -9.21 33.83 56.64
CA ARG A 21 -10.18 32.73 56.55
C ARG A 21 -10.72 32.44 55.13
N THR A 22 -10.58 33.38 54.19
CA THR A 22 -11.16 33.27 52.82
C THR A 22 -10.26 32.52 51.83
N SER A 23 -8.94 32.65 51.95
CA SER A 23 -7.97 31.99 51.05
C SER A 23 -8.02 30.46 51.13
N LEU A 24 -8.13 29.91 52.35
CA LEU A 24 -8.15 28.47 52.58
C LEU A 24 -9.44 27.80 52.06
N GLU A 25 -10.58 28.47 52.17
CA GLU A 25 -11.86 27.96 51.63
C GLU A 25 -11.88 27.99 50.10
N THR A 26 -11.34 29.03 49.48
CA THR A 26 -11.19 29.11 48.02
C THR A 26 -10.22 28.06 47.49
N PHE A 27 -9.08 27.84 48.18
CA PHE A 27 -8.14 26.77 47.83
C PHE A 27 -8.77 25.38 47.98
N ARG A 28 -9.61 25.17 49.00
CA ARG A 28 -10.32 23.90 49.20
C ARG A 28 -11.39 23.64 48.14
N LYS A 29 -12.13 24.67 47.72
CA LYS A 29 -13.21 24.55 46.72
C LYS A 29 -12.70 24.52 45.27
N VAL A 30 -11.58 25.17 44.98
CA VAL A 30 -11.07 25.35 43.60
C VAL A 30 -9.68 24.77 43.41
N GLY A 31 -8.77 24.93 44.37
CA GLY A 31 -7.39 24.43 44.27
C GLY A 31 -7.29 22.90 44.33
N ILE A 32 -7.99 22.25 45.25
CA ILE A 32 -8.00 20.77 45.36
C ILE A 32 -8.49 20.08 44.08
N PRO A 33 -9.64 20.45 43.46
CA PRO A 33 -10.07 19.80 42.23
C PRO A 33 -9.13 20.08 41.05
N ILE A 34 -8.51 21.26 40.96
CA ILE A 34 -7.49 21.55 39.94
C ILE A 34 -6.26 20.66 40.13
N ILE A 35 -5.75 20.53 41.36
CA ILE A 35 -4.60 19.66 41.65
C ILE A 35 -4.95 18.20 41.34
N ALA A 36 -6.15 17.73 41.73
CA ALA A 36 -6.61 16.38 41.42
C ALA A 36 -6.72 16.15 39.90
N ALA A 37 -7.21 17.14 39.14
CA ALA A 37 -7.28 17.06 37.68
C ALA A 37 -5.89 17.07 37.01
N LEU A 38 -4.94 17.84 37.54
CA LEU A 38 -3.56 17.85 37.04
C LEU A 38 -2.84 16.53 37.35
N LEU A 39 -3.02 15.99 38.56
CA LEU A 39 -2.48 14.68 38.94
C LEU A 39 -3.10 13.56 38.11
N SER A 40 -4.42 13.59 37.87
CA SER A 40 -5.07 12.59 37.01
C SER A 40 -4.56 12.68 35.58
N LEU A 41 -4.44 13.89 35.01
CA LEU A 41 -3.86 14.08 33.69
C LEU A 41 -2.41 13.58 33.62
N LEU A 42 -1.58 13.87 34.62
CA LEU A 42 -0.21 13.37 34.71
C LEU A 42 -0.18 11.84 34.76
N THR A 43 -1.02 11.21 35.58
CA THR A 43 -1.10 9.74 35.62
C THR A 43 -1.56 9.14 34.29
N ILE A 44 -2.56 9.73 33.63
CA ILE A 44 -3.03 9.28 32.31
C ILE A 44 -1.91 9.40 31.27
N THR A 45 -1.19 10.52 31.25
CA THR A 45 -0.07 10.70 30.32
C THR A 45 1.08 9.72 30.60
N ALA A 46 1.44 9.50 31.87
CA ALA A 46 2.45 8.53 32.26
C ALA A 46 2.05 7.10 31.86
N VAL A 47 0.80 6.71 32.10
CA VAL A 47 0.25 5.41 31.68
C VAL A 47 0.24 5.29 30.15
N ALA A 48 -0.17 6.33 29.42
CA ALA A 48 -0.16 6.31 27.96
C ALA A 48 1.26 6.17 27.39
N VAL A 49 2.24 6.86 27.98
CA VAL A 49 3.66 6.73 27.60
C VAL A 49 4.17 5.32 27.93
N LEU A 50 3.82 4.77 29.09
CA LEU A 50 4.21 3.40 29.47
C LEU A 50 3.62 2.37 28.50
N ILE A 51 2.32 2.46 28.21
CA ILE A 51 1.63 1.58 27.24
C ILE A 51 2.32 1.67 25.88
N LYS A 52 2.64 2.89 25.42
CA LYS A 52 3.35 3.09 24.16
C LYS A 52 4.72 2.41 24.17
N VAL A 53 5.52 2.61 25.22
CA VAL A 53 6.85 1.99 25.35
C VAL A 53 6.75 0.47 25.35
N VAL A 54 5.73 -0.11 26.00
CA VAL A 54 5.50 -1.55 25.99
C VAL A 54 5.15 -2.03 24.58
N LEU A 55 4.19 -1.40 23.90
CA LEU A 55 3.76 -1.80 22.55
C LEU A 55 4.82 -1.55 21.47
N ASP A 56 5.74 -0.61 21.69
CA ASP A 56 6.86 -0.35 20.78
C ASP A 56 7.95 -1.45 20.87
N ASN A 57 8.07 -2.13 22.02
CA ASN A 57 9.12 -3.14 22.28
C ASN A 57 8.61 -4.59 22.31
N TYR A 58 7.33 -4.80 22.61
CA TYR A 58 6.73 -6.11 22.82
C TYR A 58 5.49 -6.31 21.95
N PHE A 59 5.29 -7.55 21.52
CA PHE A 59 4.07 -8.02 20.86
C PHE A 59 3.20 -8.78 21.87
N LEU A 60 1.88 -8.62 21.78
CA LEU A 60 0.92 -9.22 22.70
C LEU A 60 0.19 -10.38 22.01
N CYS A 61 0.47 -11.62 22.42
CA CYS A 61 -0.28 -12.80 22.00
C CYS A 61 -1.69 -12.77 22.58
N GLY A 62 -2.70 -13.17 21.80
CA GLY A 62 -4.12 -13.09 22.15
C GLY A 62 -4.56 -14.10 23.22
N GLN A 63 -4.08 -15.36 23.16
CA GLN A 63 -4.50 -16.43 24.08
C GLN A 63 -3.43 -17.52 24.33
N PRO A 64 -2.94 -17.71 25.58
CA PRO A 64 -3.10 -16.81 26.71
C PRO A 64 -2.41 -15.46 26.43
N LEU A 65 -2.87 -14.40 27.09
CA LEU A 65 -2.22 -13.08 27.01
C LEU A 65 -0.78 -13.18 27.50
N HIS A 66 0.16 -13.08 26.57
CA HIS A 66 1.59 -13.20 26.83
C HIS A 66 2.36 -12.21 25.95
N PHE A 67 3.44 -11.64 26.49
CA PHE A 67 4.28 -10.69 25.77
C PHE A 67 5.53 -11.39 25.22
N ILE A 68 5.79 -11.22 23.94
CA ILE A 68 7.04 -11.65 23.29
C ILE A 68 7.82 -10.42 22.82
N GLN A 69 9.12 -10.53 22.63
CA GLN A 69 9.92 -9.44 22.09
C GLN A 69 9.54 -9.20 20.63
N ARG A 70 9.57 -7.95 20.16
CA ARG A 70 9.23 -7.64 18.75
C ARG A 70 10.11 -8.35 17.72
N GLY A 71 11.34 -8.74 18.10
CA GLY A 71 12.25 -9.51 17.25
C GLY A 71 11.88 -10.98 17.06
N GLN A 72 10.92 -11.49 17.85
CA GLN A 72 10.36 -12.84 17.76
C GLN A 72 9.14 -12.91 16.82
N VAL A 73 8.68 -11.77 16.28
CA VAL A 73 7.57 -11.75 15.32
C VAL A 73 8.13 -11.96 13.92
N CYS A 74 7.59 -12.93 13.19
CA CYS A 74 8.06 -13.33 11.86
C CYS A 74 9.49 -13.89 11.86
N ASP A 75 9.86 -14.63 12.89
CA ASP A 75 11.18 -15.28 13.01
C ASP A 75 11.15 -16.76 12.58
N GLY A 76 9.97 -17.26 12.20
CA GLY A 76 9.75 -18.65 11.79
C GLY A 76 9.56 -19.63 12.95
N GLN A 77 9.54 -19.15 14.19
CA GLN A 77 9.22 -19.92 15.38
C GLN A 77 7.84 -19.53 15.89
N GLN A 78 7.12 -20.50 16.45
CA GLN A 78 5.82 -20.28 17.04
C GLN A 78 5.99 -19.93 18.52
N ASP A 79 6.16 -18.65 18.84
CA ASP A 79 6.31 -18.16 20.21
C ASP A 79 4.95 -17.86 20.86
N CYS A 80 3.94 -17.47 20.07
CA CYS A 80 2.56 -17.44 20.56
C CYS A 80 1.92 -18.83 20.49
N ALA A 81 1.11 -19.19 21.50
CA ALA A 81 0.44 -20.50 21.56
C ALA A 81 -0.42 -20.82 20.32
N SER A 82 -1.01 -19.80 19.69
CA SER A 82 -1.79 -19.92 18.43
C SER A 82 -1.01 -19.54 17.17
N GLY A 83 0.29 -19.23 17.27
CA GLY A 83 1.14 -18.84 16.14
C GLY A 83 0.76 -17.51 15.49
N GLU A 84 0.09 -16.64 16.24
CA GLU A 84 -0.37 -15.32 15.76
C GLU A 84 0.79 -14.43 15.28
N ASP A 85 1.95 -14.59 15.91
CA ASP A 85 3.24 -13.99 15.59
C ASP A 85 3.74 -14.33 14.19
N GLU A 86 3.35 -15.48 13.64
CA GLU A 86 3.78 -15.94 12.31
C GLU A 86 2.69 -15.85 11.22
N GLN A 87 1.46 -15.50 11.60
CA GLN A 87 0.32 -15.48 10.67
C GLN A 87 0.35 -14.30 9.70
N HIS A 88 0.76 -13.12 10.20
CA HIS A 88 0.71 -11.83 9.50
C HIS A 88 2.10 -11.37 9.05
N CYS A 89 2.88 -12.29 8.52
CA CYS A 89 4.21 -12.02 8.00
C CYS A 89 4.23 -11.84 6.48
N VAL A 90 5.26 -11.15 5.98
CA VAL A 90 5.64 -11.12 4.57
C VAL A 90 5.87 -12.56 4.09
N LYS A 91 5.29 -12.91 2.94
CA LYS A 91 5.35 -14.27 2.38
C LYS A 91 6.12 -14.28 1.08
N LYS A 92 6.67 -15.44 0.72
CA LYS A 92 7.15 -15.67 -0.64
C LYS A 92 5.96 -15.80 -1.58
N PHE A 93 6.17 -15.53 -2.86
CA PHE A 93 5.19 -15.89 -3.88
C PHE A 93 4.89 -17.40 -3.77
N PRO A 94 3.60 -17.79 -3.77
CA PRO A 94 3.25 -19.20 -3.79
C PRO A 94 3.70 -19.82 -5.11
N ASP A 95 4.24 -21.03 -5.06
CA ASP A 95 4.43 -21.84 -6.26
C ASP A 95 3.05 -22.15 -6.85
N GLY A 96 2.76 -21.58 -8.01
CA GLY A 96 1.49 -21.73 -8.71
C GLY A 96 1.67 -22.44 -10.05
N PRO A 97 0.61 -23.05 -10.60
CA PRO A 97 0.64 -23.51 -11.98
C PRO A 97 0.94 -22.33 -12.91
N PRO A 98 1.61 -22.56 -14.05
CA PRO A 98 1.89 -21.50 -15.01
C PRO A 98 0.57 -20.89 -15.51
N VAL A 99 0.54 -19.56 -15.63
CA VAL A 99 -0.60 -18.86 -16.21
C VAL A 99 -0.70 -19.23 -17.69
N THR A 100 -1.84 -19.82 -18.10
CA THR A 100 -2.06 -20.36 -19.46
C THR A 100 -2.71 -19.37 -20.41
N VAL A 101 -2.90 -18.13 -20.00
CA VAL A 101 -3.52 -17.06 -20.79
C VAL A 101 -2.67 -15.81 -20.72
N ARG A 102 -2.59 -15.07 -21.84
CA ARG A 102 -1.89 -13.79 -21.90
C ARG A 102 -2.52 -12.88 -22.94
N LEU A 103 -2.14 -11.61 -22.89
CA LEU A 103 -2.49 -10.63 -23.91
C LEU A 103 -1.23 -10.26 -24.70
N SER A 104 -1.37 -10.22 -26.02
CA SER A 104 -0.34 -9.69 -26.91
C SER A 104 -0.49 -8.19 -27.14
N ARG A 105 0.64 -7.54 -27.39
CA ARG A 105 0.75 -6.13 -27.72
C ARG A 105 -0.07 -5.75 -28.95
N ASP A 106 -0.19 -6.64 -29.96
CA ASP A 106 -1.01 -6.34 -31.14
C ASP A 106 -2.49 -6.33 -30.73
N ARG A 107 -3.02 -5.12 -30.54
CA ARG A 107 -4.44 -4.83 -30.29
C ARG A 107 -5.01 -5.53 -29.05
N SER A 108 -4.17 -5.89 -28.07
CA SER A 108 -4.58 -6.59 -26.84
C SER A 108 -5.27 -7.93 -27.13
N THR A 109 -4.73 -8.70 -28.07
CA THR A 109 -5.30 -9.97 -28.50
C THR A 109 -5.10 -11.06 -27.45
N LEU A 110 -6.15 -11.82 -27.15
CA LEU A 110 -6.12 -12.93 -26.20
C LEU A 110 -5.39 -14.13 -26.82
N GLN A 111 -4.37 -14.61 -26.11
CA GLN A 111 -3.63 -15.81 -26.44
C GLN A 111 -3.78 -16.85 -25.33
N VAL A 112 -3.93 -18.11 -25.73
CA VAL A 112 -4.11 -19.25 -24.83
C VAL A 112 -3.03 -20.28 -25.12
N LEU A 113 -2.43 -20.83 -24.07
CA LEU A 113 -1.43 -21.89 -24.17
C LEU A 113 -2.13 -23.24 -24.38
N ASP A 114 -1.83 -23.90 -25.49
CA ASP A 114 -2.22 -25.29 -25.67
C ASP A 114 -1.29 -26.18 -24.84
N LEU A 115 -1.86 -26.82 -23.81
CA LEU A 115 -1.10 -27.68 -22.91
C LEU A 115 -0.59 -28.97 -23.56
N ALA A 116 -1.20 -29.41 -24.67
CA ALA A 116 -0.82 -30.61 -25.41
C ALA A 116 0.40 -30.33 -26.31
N THR A 117 0.37 -29.25 -27.08
CA THR A 117 1.47 -28.88 -27.99
C THR A 117 2.53 -27.99 -27.36
N LYS A 118 2.23 -27.36 -26.22
CA LYS A 118 3.03 -26.31 -25.56
C LYS A 118 3.21 -25.04 -26.41
N ASN A 119 2.36 -24.85 -27.42
CA ASN A 119 2.36 -23.67 -28.27
C ASN A 119 1.27 -22.68 -27.84
N TRP A 120 1.54 -21.39 -28.06
CA TRP A 120 0.55 -20.34 -27.89
C TRP A 120 -0.30 -20.22 -29.16
N ALA A 121 -1.61 -20.03 -28.98
CA ALA A 121 -2.55 -19.78 -30.06
C ALA A 121 -3.40 -18.55 -29.75
N SER A 122 -3.86 -17.86 -30.78
CA SER A 122 -4.76 -16.70 -30.64
C SER A 122 -6.22 -17.13 -30.60
N ALA A 123 -7.00 -16.50 -29.73
CA ALA A 123 -8.40 -16.83 -29.55
C ALA A 123 -9.25 -16.26 -30.70
N CYS A 124 -9.98 -17.14 -31.38
CA CYS A 124 -11.00 -16.80 -32.36
C CYS A 124 -12.19 -16.10 -31.67
N PHE A 125 -12.79 -15.11 -32.33
CA PHE A 125 -13.94 -14.38 -31.81
C PHE A 125 -15.27 -15.16 -31.91
N ASP A 126 -15.34 -16.21 -32.73
CA ASP A 126 -16.55 -17.03 -32.90
C ASP A 126 -17.09 -17.52 -31.56
N ASN A 127 -18.36 -17.22 -31.27
CA ASN A 127 -19.05 -17.61 -30.03
C ASN A 127 -18.32 -17.19 -28.74
N PHE A 128 -17.46 -16.17 -28.78
CA PHE A 128 -16.81 -15.66 -27.58
C PHE A 128 -17.83 -14.92 -26.70
N THR A 129 -17.83 -15.21 -25.40
CA THR A 129 -18.85 -14.73 -24.45
C THR A 129 -18.23 -13.95 -23.29
N GLU A 130 -19.07 -13.21 -22.55
CA GLU A 130 -18.65 -12.54 -21.31
C GLU A 130 -18.13 -13.53 -20.27
N ALA A 131 -18.64 -14.77 -20.24
CA ALA A 131 -18.14 -15.82 -19.34
C ALA A 131 -16.69 -16.18 -19.67
N LEU A 132 -16.37 -16.41 -20.95
CA LEU A 132 -15.00 -16.69 -21.39
C LEU A 132 -14.06 -15.51 -21.10
N ALA A 133 -14.53 -14.27 -21.30
CA ALA A 133 -13.78 -13.07 -20.95
C ALA A 133 -13.46 -12.99 -19.45
N LYS A 134 -14.44 -13.29 -18.59
CA LYS A 134 -14.25 -13.32 -17.13
C LYS A 134 -13.27 -14.41 -16.71
N THR A 135 -13.35 -15.60 -17.30
CA THR A 135 -12.40 -16.69 -17.05
C THR A 135 -10.98 -16.29 -17.45
N ALA A 136 -10.79 -15.73 -18.65
CA ALA A 136 -9.48 -15.25 -19.11
C ALA A 136 -8.88 -14.23 -18.13
N CYS A 137 -9.67 -13.22 -17.74
CA CYS A 137 -9.21 -12.18 -16.84
C CYS A 137 -8.94 -12.69 -15.42
N GLY A 138 -9.77 -13.61 -14.93
CA GLY A 138 -9.58 -14.28 -13.64
C GLY A 138 -8.30 -15.10 -13.60
N GLN A 139 -7.98 -15.84 -14.66
CA GLN A 139 -6.72 -16.58 -14.77
C GLN A 139 -5.49 -15.65 -14.82
N MET A 140 -5.64 -14.42 -15.35
CA MET A 140 -4.60 -13.37 -15.28
C MET A 140 -4.58 -12.61 -13.93
N GLY A 141 -5.48 -12.93 -12.99
CA GLY A 141 -5.53 -12.35 -11.65
C GLY A 141 -6.44 -11.12 -11.51
N TYR A 142 -7.23 -10.76 -12.51
CA TYR A 142 -8.17 -9.64 -12.46
C TYR A 142 -9.57 -10.08 -12.01
N ASP A 143 -10.20 -9.27 -11.15
CA ASP A 143 -11.59 -9.45 -10.69
C ASP A 143 -12.55 -8.37 -11.26
N SER A 144 -12.03 -7.48 -12.11
CA SER A 144 -12.82 -6.41 -12.74
C SER A 144 -13.71 -6.94 -13.87
N LYS A 145 -14.77 -6.19 -14.20
CA LYS A 145 -15.63 -6.51 -15.34
C LYS A 145 -14.85 -6.30 -16.66
N PRO A 146 -14.61 -7.36 -17.45
CA PRO A 146 -13.84 -7.23 -18.67
C PRO A 146 -14.67 -6.62 -19.80
N THR A 147 -13.98 -6.02 -20.77
CA THR A 147 -14.53 -5.62 -22.05
C THR A 147 -13.79 -6.34 -23.17
N PHE A 148 -14.51 -6.73 -24.23
CA PHE A 148 -13.91 -7.42 -25.37
C PHE A 148 -14.56 -6.98 -26.68
N ARG A 149 -13.82 -7.11 -27.78
CA ARG A 149 -14.28 -6.77 -29.13
C ARG A 149 -13.62 -7.65 -30.19
N ALA A 150 -14.28 -7.75 -31.35
CA ALA A 150 -13.72 -8.40 -32.53
C ALA A 150 -12.65 -7.51 -33.17
N VAL A 151 -11.56 -8.11 -33.60
CA VAL A 151 -10.49 -7.42 -34.33
C VAL A 151 -10.05 -8.28 -35.51
N GLU A 152 -10.00 -7.68 -36.71
CA GLU A 152 -9.69 -8.41 -37.93
C GLU A 152 -8.29 -9.05 -37.88
N ILE A 153 -8.21 -10.29 -38.37
CA ILE A 153 -6.95 -11.02 -38.54
C ILE A 153 -6.10 -10.26 -39.56
N GLY A 154 -4.99 -9.68 -39.09
CA GLY A 154 -4.05 -8.96 -39.94
C GLY A 154 -2.98 -9.88 -40.54
N PRO A 155 -2.22 -9.39 -41.54
CA PRO A 155 -1.10 -10.15 -42.13
C PRO A 155 0.06 -10.38 -41.16
N ALA A 156 0.11 -9.64 -40.04
CA ALA A 156 1.08 -9.80 -38.97
C ALA A 156 0.66 -10.86 -37.91
N GLN A 157 -0.40 -11.62 -38.17
CA GLN A 157 -0.85 -12.69 -37.28
C GLN A 157 0.04 -13.92 -37.44
N ASP A 158 0.96 -14.13 -36.49
CA ASP A 158 1.95 -15.23 -36.56
C ASP A 158 1.51 -16.51 -35.84
N LEU A 159 0.47 -16.44 -35.00
CA LEU A 159 -0.01 -17.59 -34.23
C LEU A 159 -1.28 -18.21 -34.85
N ASP A 160 -1.39 -19.53 -34.70
CA ASP A 160 -2.59 -20.28 -35.04
C ASP A 160 -3.83 -19.69 -34.36
N VAL A 161 -4.93 -19.62 -35.09
CA VAL A 161 -6.21 -19.10 -34.59
C VAL A 161 -7.09 -20.26 -34.20
N VAL A 162 -7.42 -20.34 -32.91
CA VAL A 162 -8.14 -21.48 -32.33
C VAL A 162 -9.43 -21.05 -31.66
N LYS A 163 -10.42 -21.94 -31.68
CA LYS A 163 -11.60 -21.81 -30.82
C LYS A 163 -11.22 -22.19 -29.40
N ILE A 164 -11.86 -21.56 -28.43
CA ILE A 164 -11.58 -21.79 -27.02
C ILE A 164 -12.86 -22.22 -26.30
N THR A 165 -12.68 -22.99 -25.23
CA THR A 165 -13.74 -23.39 -24.31
C THR A 165 -13.28 -23.13 -22.88
N GLU A 166 -14.22 -23.12 -21.95
CA GLU A 166 -13.94 -23.11 -20.51
C GLU A 166 -14.26 -24.47 -19.91
N ASN A 167 -13.41 -24.90 -18.98
CA ASN A 167 -13.61 -26.10 -18.16
C ASN A 167 -13.04 -25.84 -16.77
N MET A 168 -13.85 -26.00 -15.72
CA MET A 168 -13.45 -25.78 -14.33
C MET A 168 -12.74 -24.43 -14.10
N GLN A 169 -13.27 -23.35 -14.67
CA GLN A 169 -12.72 -21.99 -14.56
C GLN A 169 -11.34 -21.81 -15.24
N GLU A 170 -10.97 -22.71 -16.15
CA GLU A 170 -9.78 -22.58 -16.97
C GLU A 170 -10.13 -22.53 -18.45
N LEU A 171 -9.51 -21.61 -19.19
CA LEU A 171 -9.59 -21.61 -20.64
C LEU A 171 -8.71 -22.69 -21.25
N GLN A 172 -9.28 -23.38 -22.23
CA GLN A 172 -8.64 -24.46 -22.96
C GLN A 172 -8.87 -24.30 -24.47
N VAL A 173 -7.89 -24.75 -25.25
CA VAL A 173 -8.02 -24.81 -26.70
C VAL A 173 -9.00 -25.90 -27.09
N GLN A 174 -9.96 -25.57 -27.95
CA GLN A 174 -10.92 -26.52 -28.48
C GLN A 174 -10.36 -27.14 -29.77
N ASN A 175 -10.06 -28.44 -29.75
CA ASN A 175 -9.57 -29.23 -30.89
C ASN A 175 -10.63 -29.49 -31.98
N SER A 176 -11.49 -28.51 -32.27
CA SER A 176 -12.39 -28.58 -33.42
C SER A 176 -11.64 -28.12 -34.67
N ASN A 177 -11.46 -29.01 -35.64
CA ASN A 177 -10.91 -28.75 -36.99
C ASN A 177 -11.82 -27.83 -37.82
N GLY A 178 -12.05 -26.59 -37.36
CA GLY A 178 -12.88 -25.61 -38.04
C GLY A 178 -12.20 -24.25 -38.08
N PRO A 179 -12.19 -23.56 -39.24
CA PRO A 179 -11.62 -22.22 -39.34
C PRO A 179 -12.40 -21.21 -38.47
N CYS A 180 -11.75 -20.11 -38.13
CA CYS A 180 -12.40 -18.96 -37.49
C CYS A 180 -13.30 -18.26 -38.52
N LEU A 181 -14.62 -18.46 -38.43
CA LEU A 181 -15.59 -18.05 -39.45
C LEU A 181 -15.78 -16.53 -39.49
N SER A 182 -15.65 -15.87 -38.34
CA SER A 182 -15.68 -14.40 -38.23
C SER A 182 -14.48 -13.71 -38.84
N GLY A 183 -13.39 -14.44 -39.15
CA GLY A 183 -12.13 -13.83 -39.59
C GLY A 183 -11.53 -12.86 -38.58
N SER A 184 -11.92 -12.98 -37.30
CA SER A 184 -11.61 -12.01 -36.25
C SER A 184 -11.06 -12.67 -34.99
N LEU A 185 -10.11 -12.01 -34.35
CA LEU A 185 -9.54 -12.34 -33.05
C LEU A 185 -10.28 -11.66 -31.91
N VAL A 186 -10.11 -12.20 -30.71
CA VAL A 186 -10.59 -11.56 -29.47
C VAL A 186 -9.57 -10.53 -28.99
N SER A 187 -9.96 -9.26 -28.99
CA SER A 187 -9.29 -8.20 -28.22
C SER A 187 -9.93 -8.10 -26.85
N LEU A 188 -9.15 -8.25 -25.78
CA LEU A 188 -9.63 -8.32 -24.41
C LEU A 188 -8.96 -7.25 -23.54
N GLN A 189 -9.76 -6.57 -22.73
CA GLN A 189 -9.30 -5.63 -21.72
C GLN A 189 -9.93 -6.02 -20.38
N CYS A 190 -9.10 -6.45 -19.43
CA CYS A 190 -9.56 -6.89 -18.11
C CYS A 190 -9.88 -5.72 -17.18
N ILE A 191 -9.13 -4.62 -17.29
CA ILE A 191 -9.30 -3.41 -16.50
C ILE A 191 -8.93 -2.18 -17.34
N ALA A 192 -9.61 -1.05 -17.10
CA ALA A 192 -9.18 0.24 -17.64
C ALA A 192 -7.96 0.73 -16.83
N CYS A 193 -6.83 0.96 -17.50
CA CYS A 193 -5.55 1.27 -16.88
C CYS A 193 -4.75 2.30 -17.69
N GLY A 194 -3.71 2.89 -17.09
CA GLY A 194 -2.78 3.79 -17.77
C GLY A 194 -3.36 5.15 -18.16
N GLU A 195 -4.60 5.44 -17.77
CA GLU A 195 -5.26 6.71 -18.04
C GLU A 195 -4.93 7.75 -16.97
N SER A 196 -4.44 8.91 -17.41
CA SER A 196 -4.31 10.11 -16.57
C SER A 196 -5.15 11.24 -17.15
N LEU A 197 -5.82 11.99 -16.26
CA LEU A 197 -6.64 13.16 -16.63
C LEU A 197 -5.81 14.38 -17.05
N LYS A 198 -4.51 14.38 -16.75
CA LYS A 198 -3.60 15.48 -17.10
C LYS A 198 -2.36 14.93 -17.78
N VAL A 199 -2.03 15.51 -18.93
CA VAL A 199 -0.76 15.24 -19.60
C VAL A 199 0.39 15.59 -18.64
N PRO A 200 1.33 14.67 -18.37
CA PRO A 200 2.51 14.98 -17.58
C PRO A 200 3.27 16.13 -18.22
N ARG A 201 3.25 17.31 -17.60
CA ARG A 201 4.04 18.48 -18.00
C ARG A 201 5.13 18.70 -16.97
N VAL A 202 6.34 18.20 -17.21
CA VAL A 202 7.51 18.59 -16.43
C VAL A 202 8.77 18.63 -17.31
N VAL A 203 9.50 19.75 -17.23
CA VAL A 203 10.87 19.93 -17.70
C VAL A 203 11.73 20.18 -16.46
N GLY A 204 12.67 19.30 -16.14
CA GLY A 204 13.68 19.57 -15.09
C GLY A 204 13.39 19.12 -13.64
N GLY A 205 12.33 18.35 -13.35
CA GLY A 205 12.11 17.77 -12.01
C GLY A 205 11.22 18.58 -11.05
N GLU A 206 10.23 19.29 -11.58
CA GLU A 206 9.28 20.04 -10.77
C GLU A 206 8.25 19.14 -10.06
N MET A 207 7.55 19.75 -9.09
CA MET A 207 6.47 19.15 -8.32
C MET A 207 5.42 18.51 -9.24
N ALA A 208 5.20 17.22 -9.06
CA ALA A 208 4.25 16.45 -9.84
C ALA A 208 2.93 16.30 -9.06
N SER A 209 1.84 16.56 -9.76
CA SER A 209 0.51 16.38 -9.19
C SER A 209 0.08 14.92 -9.31
N VAL A 210 -0.61 14.40 -8.28
CA VAL A 210 -1.03 12.99 -8.23
C VAL A 210 -2.07 12.64 -9.30
N ASP A 211 -2.81 13.62 -9.84
CA ASP A 211 -3.71 13.42 -10.99
C ASP A 211 -2.95 13.14 -12.31
N SER A 212 -1.68 13.54 -12.43
CA SER A 212 -0.79 13.15 -13.53
C SER A 212 -0.24 11.72 -13.38
N TRP A 213 -0.13 11.22 -12.15
CA TRP A 213 0.40 9.90 -11.83
C TRP A 213 -0.53 9.15 -10.86
N PRO A 214 -1.79 8.87 -11.25
CA PRO A 214 -2.83 8.40 -10.33
C PRO A 214 -2.60 6.97 -9.81
N TRP A 215 -1.64 6.24 -10.37
CA TRP A 215 -1.19 4.94 -9.88
C TRP A 215 -0.11 5.06 -8.80
N GLN A 216 0.51 6.22 -8.61
CA GLN A 216 1.57 6.40 -7.63
C GLN A 216 1.02 6.26 -6.21
N VAL A 217 1.64 5.39 -5.42
CA VAL A 217 1.33 5.25 -3.99
C VAL A 217 2.57 5.40 -3.12
N SER A 218 2.35 5.79 -1.87
CA SER A 218 3.35 5.77 -0.81
C SER A 218 3.07 4.58 0.11
N ILE A 219 4.04 3.68 0.18
CA ILE A 219 4.06 2.55 1.11
C ILE A 219 4.71 3.02 2.41
N GLN A 220 3.96 2.90 3.50
CA GLN A 220 4.30 3.45 4.80
C GLN A 220 4.41 2.36 5.85
N TYR A 221 5.34 2.52 6.78
CA TYR A 221 5.44 1.73 8.00
C TYR A 221 5.48 2.66 9.20
N ASP A 222 4.66 2.40 10.23
CA ASP A 222 4.50 3.29 11.39
C ASP A 222 4.25 4.76 10.99
N LYS A 223 3.38 4.96 9.98
CA LYS A 223 3.00 6.27 9.42
C LYS A 223 4.15 7.05 8.74
N ARG A 224 5.30 6.40 8.51
CA ARG A 224 6.43 7.00 7.78
C ARG A 224 6.55 6.38 6.41
N HIS A 225 6.81 7.22 5.40
CA HIS A 225 7.13 6.75 4.06
C HIS A 225 8.38 5.87 4.06
N ILE A 226 8.31 4.75 3.35
CA ILE A 226 9.44 3.83 3.15
C ILE A 226 9.75 3.67 1.66
N CYS A 227 8.73 3.42 0.84
CA CYS A 227 8.88 3.16 -0.59
C CYS A 227 7.72 3.74 -1.39
N GLY A 228 7.94 3.89 -2.70
CA GLY A 228 6.87 4.05 -3.68
C GLY A 228 6.25 2.71 -4.10
N GLY A 229 5.15 2.78 -4.83
CA GLY A 229 4.54 1.65 -5.52
C GLY A 229 3.56 2.13 -6.59
N SER A 230 2.98 1.17 -7.31
CA SER A 230 2.02 1.41 -8.38
C SER A 230 0.73 0.61 -8.17
N VAL A 231 -0.43 1.26 -8.30
CA VAL A 231 -1.73 0.57 -8.30
C VAL A 231 -1.85 -0.32 -9.53
N LEU A 232 -2.13 -1.62 -9.35
CA LEU A 232 -2.46 -2.55 -10.43
C LEU A 232 -3.97 -2.74 -10.57
N ASP A 233 -4.67 -2.83 -9.45
CA ASP A 233 -6.13 -2.93 -9.39
C ASP A 233 -6.65 -2.38 -8.03
N PRO A 234 -7.94 -2.50 -7.69
CA PRO A 234 -8.45 -1.98 -6.41
C PRO A 234 -7.75 -2.53 -5.16
N HIS A 235 -7.21 -3.75 -5.18
CA HIS A 235 -6.59 -4.39 -4.01
C HIS A 235 -5.08 -4.57 -4.13
N TRP A 236 -4.51 -4.49 -5.32
CA TRP A 236 -3.13 -4.88 -5.56
C TRP A 236 -2.24 -3.69 -5.92
N ILE A 237 -1.11 -3.61 -5.21
CA ILE A 237 -0.04 -2.65 -5.46
C ILE A 237 1.22 -3.41 -5.84
N LEU A 238 1.89 -2.96 -6.89
CA LEU A 238 3.22 -3.42 -7.30
C LEU A 238 4.31 -2.55 -6.67
N THR A 239 5.37 -3.17 -6.17
CA THR A 239 6.54 -2.47 -5.62
C THR A 239 7.78 -3.38 -5.63
N ALA A 240 8.83 -3.01 -4.92
CA ALA A 240 10.07 -3.76 -4.81
C ALA A 240 10.12 -4.64 -3.55
N ALA A 241 10.77 -5.80 -3.64
CA ALA A 241 10.95 -6.73 -2.52
C ALA A 241 11.83 -6.13 -1.41
N HIS A 242 12.83 -5.32 -1.77
CA HIS A 242 13.74 -4.73 -0.79
C HIS A 242 13.05 -3.80 0.22
N CYS A 243 11.86 -3.29 -0.10
CA CYS A 243 11.07 -2.45 0.80
C CYS A 243 10.71 -3.18 2.11
N PHE A 244 10.60 -4.52 2.07
CA PHE A 244 10.08 -5.31 3.18
C PHE A 244 11.14 -6.14 3.93
N ARG A 245 12.37 -6.24 3.41
CA ARG A 245 13.42 -7.12 3.95
C ARG A 245 13.79 -6.87 5.43
N LYS A 246 13.57 -5.66 5.95
CA LYS A 246 13.89 -5.29 7.34
C LYS A 246 12.68 -5.33 8.29
N ARG A 247 11.46 -5.48 7.75
CA ARG A 247 10.20 -5.28 8.50
C ARG A 247 9.16 -6.26 7.96
N LEU A 248 9.18 -7.46 8.53
CA LEU A 248 8.41 -8.62 8.06
C LEU A 248 6.97 -8.66 8.59
N ASP A 249 6.68 -7.99 9.71
CA ASP A 249 5.31 -7.84 10.22
C ASP A 249 4.47 -6.93 9.30
N VAL A 250 3.39 -7.48 8.76
CA VAL A 250 2.45 -6.82 7.84
C VAL A 250 1.60 -5.77 8.54
N SER A 251 1.30 -5.93 9.83
CA SER A 251 0.28 -5.16 10.57
C SER A 251 0.55 -3.65 10.62
N ASN A 252 1.83 -3.28 10.58
CA ASN A 252 2.27 -1.88 10.63
C ASN A 252 2.41 -1.22 9.25
N TRP A 253 2.23 -1.99 8.17
CA TRP A 253 2.27 -1.48 6.81
C TRP A 253 0.93 -0.89 6.38
N LYS A 254 1.01 0.27 5.72
CA LYS A 254 -0.14 0.97 5.13
C LYS A 254 0.21 1.52 3.76
N VAL A 255 -0.80 1.73 2.94
CA VAL A 255 -0.65 2.34 1.61
C VAL A 255 -1.46 3.63 1.55
N MET A 256 -0.82 4.72 1.15
CA MET A 256 -1.44 6.00 0.87
C MET A 256 -1.50 6.20 -0.66
N ALA A 257 -2.68 6.50 -1.19
CA ALA A 257 -2.93 6.74 -2.60
C ALA A 257 -3.74 8.04 -2.80
N GLY A 258 -3.62 8.68 -3.97
CA GLY A 258 -4.48 9.83 -4.33
C GLY A 258 -4.10 11.18 -3.72
N SER A 259 -2.91 11.29 -3.13
CA SER A 259 -2.33 12.54 -2.63
C SER A 259 -0.89 12.68 -3.13
N ASP A 260 -0.51 13.89 -3.52
CA ASP A 260 0.86 14.31 -3.86
C ASP A 260 1.66 14.81 -2.64
N LYS A 261 0.97 15.10 -1.52
CA LYS A 261 1.56 15.60 -0.28
C LYS A 261 1.77 14.48 0.74
N MET A 262 2.95 14.44 1.33
CA MET A 262 3.25 13.58 2.47
C MET A 262 2.68 14.22 3.76
N GLY A 263 1.65 13.62 4.35
CA GLY A 263 0.96 14.18 5.51
C GLY A 263 -0.11 13.26 6.10
N ASN A 264 -1.04 13.82 6.88
CA ASN A 264 -2.18 13.10 7.44
C ASN A 264 -3.26 12.82 6.38
N PHE A 265 -2.90 12.08 5.34
CA PHE A 265 -3.87 11.54 4.39
C PHE A 265 -4.32 10.15 4.86
N PRO A 266 -5.56 9.72 4.58
CA PRO A 266 -6.00 8.36 4.87
C PRO A 266 -5.09 7.33 4.19
N SER A 267 -4.56 6.39 4.99
CA SER A 267 -3.79 5.24 4.50
C SER A 267 -4.57 3.96 4.76
N LEU A 268 -4.60 3.07 3.78
CA LEU A 268 -5.28 1.79 3.84
C LEU A 268 -4.39 0.72 4.49
N PRO A 269 -4.93 -0.15 5.36
CA PRO A 269 -4.19 -1.26 5.93
C PRO A 269 -3.86 -2.32 4.88
N VAL A 270 -2.70 -2.95 5.04
CA VAL A 270 -2.24 -4.06 4.20
C VAL A 270 -2.71 -5.39 4.79
N ALA A 271 -3.25 -6.26 3.95
CA ALA A 271 -3.65 -7.61 4.33
C ALA A 271 -2.54 -8.64 4.13
N LYS A 272 -1.80 -8.56 3.01
CA LYS A 272 -0.73 -9.51 2.67
C LYS A 272 0.36 -8.82 1.86
N ILE A 273 1.58 -9.33 1.98
CA ILE A 273 2.74 -8.90 1.19
C ILE A 273 3.41 -10.16 0.64
N PHE A 274 3.65 -10.19 -0.67
CA PHE A 274 4.36 -11.26 -1.37
C PHE A 274 5.64 -10.69 -1.97
N ILE A 275 6.78 -11.33 -1.71
CA ILE A 275 8.08 -10.92 -2.23
C ILE A 275 8.71 -12.05 -3.06
N THR A 276 9.48 -11.67 -4.09
CA THR A 276 10.49 -12.57 -4.66
C THR A 276 11.73 -12.57 -3.77
N GLU A 277 12.35 -13.73 -3.62
CA GLU A 277 13.64 -13.80 -2.94
C GLU A 277 14.78 -13.52 -3.91
N PRO A 278 15.73 -12.64 -3.54
CA PRO A 278 16.95 -12.49 -4.30
C PRO A 278 17.75 -13.79 -4.26
N ASN A 279 18.20 -14.27 -5.42
CA ASN A 279 19.15 -15.38 -5.49
C ASN A 279 20.44 -14.99 -4.75
N ILE A 280 20.97 -15.90 -3.92
CA ILE A 280 22.18 -15.67 -3.11
C ILE A 280 23.37 -15.25 -3.99
N THR A 281 23.42 -15.73 -5.24
CA THR A 281 24.49 -15.40 -6.21
C THR A 281 24.28 -14.06 -6.93
N SER A 282 23.05 -13.55 -6.96
CA SER A 282 22.69 -12.32 -7.66
C SER A 282 21.64 -11.52 -6.87
N PRO A 283 22.04 -10.83 -5.79
CA PRO A 283 21.08 -10.25 -4.84
C PRO A 283 20.24 -9.08 -5.37
N LYS A 284 20.53 -8.62 -6.59
CA LYS A 284 19.77 -7.58 -7.33
C LYS A 284 18.84 -8.17 -8.39
N GLU A 285 18.94 -9.46 -8.68
CA GLU A 285 17.99 -10.15 -9.55
C GLU A 285 16.69 -10.38 -8.77
N GLN A 286 15.55 -10.14 -9.42
CA GLN A 286 14.21 -10.37 -8.88
C GLN A 286 13.88 -9.51 -7.63
N ASP A 287 13.78 -8.20 -7.81
CA ASP A 287 13.38 -7.24 -6.77
C ASP A 287 11.93 -6.76 -6.97
N ILE A 288 10.96 -7.69 -6.88
CA ILE A 288 9.54 -7.40 -7.12
C ILE A 288 8.68 -7.92 -5.96
N ALA A 289 7.64 -7.16 -5.62
CA ALA A 289 6.71 -7.50 -4.57
C ALA A 289 5.28 -7.06 -4.90
N LEU A 290 4.32 -7.83 -4.42
CA LEU A 290 2.90 -7.50 -4.44
C LEU A 290 2.38 -7.24 -3.04
N VAL A 291 1.66 -6.14 -2.88
CA VAL A 291 0.98 -5.77 -1.63
C VAL A 291 -0.52 -5.85 -1.87
N LYS A 292 -1.20 -6.70 -1.10
CA LYS A 292 -2.65 -6.82 -1.09
C LYS A 292 -3.24 -5.94 0.00
N LEU A 293 -4.07 -4.99 -0.37
CA LEU A 293 -4.83 -4.14 0.55
C LEU A 293 -5.96 -4.92 1.21
N GLN A 294 -6.27 -4.56 2.45
CA GLN A 294 -7.40 -5.14 3.17
C GLN A 294 -8.75 -4.61 2.68
N LEU A 295 -8.77 -3.38 2.17
CA LEU A 295 -9.95 -2.72 1.61
C LEU A 295 -9.63 -2.24 0.19
N PRO A 296 -10.59 -2.28 -0.75
CA PRO A 296 -10.37 -1.82 -2.10
C PRO A 296 -10.18 -0.30 -2.15
N LEU A 297 -9.28 0.14 -3.04
CA LEU A 297 -9.20 1.52 -3.50
C LEU A 297 -10.46 1.88 -4.29
N THR A 298 -10.93 3.10 -4.10
CA THR A 298 -11.97 3.69 -4.94
C THR A 298 -11.30 4.50 -6.05
N PHE A 299 -11.46 4.07 -7.30
CA PHE A 299 -10.89 4.79 -8.43
C PHE A 299 -11.55 6.16 -8.62
N SER A 300 -10.72 7.13 -8.98
CA SER A 300 -11.10 8.54 -9.11
C SER A 300 -10.18 9.26 -10.11
N GLY A 301 -10.20 10.59 -10.13
CA GLY A 301 -9.25 11.37 -10.93
C GLY A 301 -7.80 11.32 -10.41
N THR A 302 -7.59 10.88 -9.16
CA THR A 302 -6.27 10.83 -8.52
C THR A 302 -5.84 9.43 -8.11
N VAL A 303 -6.71 8.42 -8.29
CA VAL A 303 -6.42 7.02 -8.00
C VAL A 303 -6.87 6.17 -9.17
N ARG A 304 -5.93 5.59 -9.91
CA ARG A 304 -6.19 4.73 -11.08
C ARG A 304 -5.07 3.71 -11.25
N PRO A 305 -5.34 2.54 -11.85
CA PRO A 305 -4.30 1.54 -12.05
C PRO A 305 -3.39 1.90 -13.24
N ILE A 306 -2.14 1.47 -13.18
CA ILE A 306 -1.22 1.45 -14.32
C ILE A 306 -1.41 0.14 -15.11
N CYS A 307 -1.14 0.16 -16.42
CA CYS A 307 -1.13 -1.06 -17.21
C CYS A 307 0.17 -1.84 -16.98
N LEU A 308 0.05 -3.17 -16.97
CA LEU A 308 1.20 -4.06 -17.13
C LEU A 308 1.58 -4.14 -18.61
N PRO A 309 2.87 -4.31 -18.95
CA PRO A 309 3.29 -4.54 -20.32
C PRO A 309 2.69 -5.85 -20.86
N PHE A 310 2.50 -5.92 -22.17
CA PHE A 310 2.11 -7.17 -22.82
C PHE A 310 3.25 -8.18 -22.80
N SER A 311 2.92 -9.48 -22.97
CA SER A 311 3.93 -10.55 -22.85
C SER A 311 5.04 -10.52 -23.90
N ASP A 312 4.74 -9.90 -25.05
CA ASP A 312 5.58 -9.73 -26.23
C ASP A 312 5.96 -8.25 -26.44
N GLU A 313 5.76 -7.41 -25.42
CA GLU A 313 6.15 -6.01 -25.47
C GLU A 313 7.61 -5.83 -25.08
N GLU A 314 8.40 -5.34 -26.03
CA GLU A 314 9.78 -4.94 -25.81
C GLU A 314 9.90 -3.41 -25.69
N LEU A 315 10.67 -2.97 -24.70
CA LEU A 315 10.98 -1.57 -24.48
C LEU A 315 12.15 -1.16 -25.38
N ALA A 316 11.87 -0.44 -26.46
CA ALA A 316 12.90 -0.01 -27.38
C ALA A 316 13.92 0.93 -26.71
N PRO A 317 15.23 0.82 -27.04
CA PRO A 317 16.22 1.78 -26.61
C PRO A 317 15.83 3.21 -26.98
N ALA A 318 16.27 4.18 -26.19
CA ALA A 318 15.93 5.58 -26.34
C ALA A 318 14.44 5.95 -26.17
N THR A 319 13.57 5.00 -25.79
CA THR A 319 12.17 5.31 -25.46
C THR A 319 12.12 6.29 -24.28
N PRO A 320 11.40 7.42 -24.40
CA PRO A 320 11.22 8.35 -23.30
C PRO A 320 10.29 7.76 -22.24
N LEU A 321 10.74 7.77 -20.99
CA LEU A 321 10.04 7.21 -19.83
C LEU A 321 9.92 8.25 -18.73
N TRP A 322 9.11 7.91 -17.73
CA TRP A 322 8.89 8.75 -16.57
C TRP A 322 9.13 7.98 -15.28
N VAL A 323 9.76 8.66 -14.33
CA VAL A 323 9.93 8.18 -12.97
C VAL A 323 9.27 9.18 -12.03
N SER A 324 8.42 8.70 -11.12
CA SER A 324 7.76 9.52 -10.12
C SER A 324 8.00 8.99 -8.71
N GLY A 325 8.02 9.86 -7.71
CA GLY A 325 8.15 9.46 -6.31
C GLY A 325 8.41 10.63 -5.34
N TRP A 326 8.45 10.30 -4.05
CA TRP A 326 8.79 11.22 -2.94
C TRP A 326 10.25 11.06 -2.49
N GLY A 327 11.10 10.50 -3.35
CA GLY A 327 12.51 10.32 -3.09
C GLY A 327 13.26 11.65 -3.05
N PHE A 328 14.45 11.62 -2.45
CA PHE A 328 15.36 12.76 -2.41
C PHE A 328 15.69 13.23 -3.83
N THR A 329 15.37 14.48 -4.17
CA THR A 329 15.76 15.11 -5.44
C THR A 329 17.22 15.55 -5.47
N GLU A 330 17.88 15.55 -4.30
CA GLU A 330 19.31 15.80 -4.09
C GLU A 330 19.83 14.89 -2.97
N GLN A 331 21.11 14.53 -2.99
CA GLN A 331 21.74 13.55 -2.08
C GLN A 331 21.53 13.83 -0.56
N ASN A 332 21.04 15.01 -0.17
CA ASN A 332 20.65 15.39 1.19
C ASN A 332 19.35 16.26 1.29
N GLY A 333 18.50 16.31 0.26
CA GLY A 333 17.34 17.22 0.21
C GLY A 333 16.02 16.61 0.72
N ALA A 334 15.31 17.27 1.65
CA ALA A 334 13.98 16.81 2.06
C ALA A 334 12.96 16.98 0.92
N ALA A 335 12.30 15.90 0.49
CA ALA A 335 11.19 15.97 -0.47
C ALA A 335 9.84 15.72 0.23
N PRO A 336 9.09 16.78 0.62
CA PRO A 336 7.75 16.63 1.19
C PRO A 336 6.65 16.46 0.14
N ALA A 337 6.97 16.57 -1.16
CA ALA A 337 6.02 16.54 -2.27
C ALA A 337 6.44 15.55 -3.36
N LEU A 338 5.46 15.03 -4.08
CA LEU A 338 5.67 14.13 -5.22
C LEU A 338 6.42 14.88 -6.33
N ALA A 339 7.45 14.25 -6.91
CA ALA A 339 8.19 14.76 -8.06
C ALA A 339 8.13 13.75 -9.21
N SER A 340 8.33 14.23 -10.44
CA SER A 340 8.48 13.36 -11.61
C SER A 340 9.56 13.85 -12.56
N HIS A 341 10.33 12.92 -13.11
CA HIS A 341 11.43 13.17 -14.03
C HIS A 341 11.28 12.36 -15.30
N ARG A 342 11.56 13.00 -16.44
CA ARG A 342 11.65 12.32 -17.72
C ARG A 342 13.04 11.72 -17.89
N VAL A 343 13.09 10.43 -18.16
CA VAL A 343 14.32 9.66 -18.41
C VAL A 343 14.22 8.98 -19.76
N THR A 344 15.31 8.38 -20.21
CA THR A 344 15.39 7.71 -21.51
C THR A 344 15.87 6.28 -21.27
N ALA A 345 15.21 5.31 -21.90
CA ALA A 345 15.66 3.92 -21.86
C ALA A 345 17.07 3.81 -22.45
N VAL A 346 17.97 3.13 -21.75
CA VAL A 346 19.35 2.86 -22.19
C VAL A 346 19.49 1.36 -22.37
N ASP A 347 20.19 0.96 -23.42
CA ASP A 347 20.56 -0.44 -23.63
C ASP A 347 21.71 -0.80 -22.68
N LEU A 348 21.59 -1.93 -21.96
CA LEU A 348 22.54 -2.33 -20.90
C LEU A 348 23.60 -3.31 -21.39
#